data_AF-A0A819GJW8-F1
#
_entry.id   AF-A0A819GJW8-F1
#
_cell.length_a   1.000
_cell.length_b   1.000
_cell.length_c   1.000
_cell.angle_alpha   90.00
_cell.angle_beta   90.00
_cell.angle_gamma   90.00
#
_symmetry.space_group_name_H-M   'P 1'
#
loop_
_entity.id
_entity.type
_entity.pdbx_description
1 polymer ?
#
loop_
_entity_poly.entity_id
_entity_poly.type
_entity_poly.pdbx_seq_one_letter_code
_entity_poly.pdbx_strand_id
1 'polypeptide(L)'
;MALNDKRRYIIPLLYDIPAFLLVIVFELLNNPLNSLCSQIANCCYSGCLPIPANVESLNNMGIKYVINMCAEYNGPRITYKKYNIKQLQLPTVDSTAPS
;
A
#
# COMPACT_ATOMS: atom_id res chain seq x y z
N MET A 1 -8.85 -14.92 10.25
CA MET A 1 -7.80 -15.03 11.30
C MET A 1 -8.02 -13.89 12.28
N ALA A 2 -7.95 -14.11 13.60
CA ALA A 2 -8.21 -13.05 14.58
C ALA A 2 -7.08 -12.01 14.59
N LEU A 3 -7.38 -10.73 14.89
CA LEU A 3 -6.38 -9.65 14.96
C LEU A 3 -5.20 -9.97 15.89
N ASN A 4 -5.42 -10.80 16.93
CA ASN A 4 -4.43 -11.20 17.93
C ASN A 4 -3.61 -12.45 17.57
N ASP A 5 -3.82 -13.06 16.41
CA ASP A 5 -3.08 -14.26 16.00
C ASP A 5 -1.64 -13.91 15.59
N LYS A 6 -0.64 -14.48 16.26
CA LYS A 6 0.79 -14.22 15.99
C LYS A 6 1.24 -14.64 14.59
N ARG A 7 0.55 -15.60 13.95
CA ARG A 7 0.84 -16.02 12.57
C ARG A 7 0.71 -14.87 11.56
N ARG A 8 -0.01 -13.82 11.96
CA ARG A 8 -0.24 -12.60 11.19
C ARG A 8 1.03 -11.82 10.88
N TYR A 9 2.12 -12.04 11.63
CA TYR A 9 3.40 -11.41 11.36
C TYR A 9 4.35 -12.31 10.56
N ILE A 10 4.19 -13.64 10.68
CA ILE A 10 5.06 -14.63 10.04
C ILE A 10 4.73 -14.78 8.56
N ILE A 11 3.44 -14.78 8.20
CA ILE A 11 3.01 -14.93 6.81
C ILE A 11 3.47 -13.73 5.96
N PRO A 12 3.23 -12.46 6.36
CA PRO A 12 3.80 -11.29 5.68
C PRO A 12 5.31 -11.37 5.49
N LEU A 13 6.05 -11.82 6.51
CA LEU A 13 7.51 -11.93 6.40
C LEU A 13 7.92 -12.90 5.28
N LEU A 14 7.23 -14.04 5.14
CA LEU A 14 7.54 -15.07 4.16
C LEU A 14 7.11 -14.69 2.73
N TYR A 15 6.00 -13.99 2.57
CA TYR A 15 5.41 -13.70 1.24
C TYR A 15 5.63 -12.26 0.78
N ASP A 16 5.55 -11.28 1.68
CA ASP A 16 5.71 -9.87 1.32
C ASP A 16 7.17 -9.56 1.02
N ILE A 17 8.14 -10.08 1.78
CA ILE A 17 9.57 -9.79 1.48
C ILE A 17 9.95 -10.20 0.05
N PRO A 18 9.65 -11.42 -0.42
CA PRO A 18 9.88 -11.78 -1.82
C PRO A 18 9.11 -10.90 -2.80
N ALA A 19 7.85 -10.56 -2.51
CA ALA A 19 7.04 -9.69 -3.37
C ALA A 19 7.63 -8.27 -3.46
N PHE A 20 8.06 -7.70 -2.34
CA PHE A 20 8.74 -6.40 -2.27
C PHE A 20 10.04 -6.41 -3.06
N LEU A 21 10.84 -7.47 -2.92
CA LEU A 21 12.09 -7.60 -3.67
C LEU A 21 11.82 -7.65 -5.18
N LEU A 22 10.78 -8.38 -5.59
CA LEU A 22 10.34 -8.44 -6.99
C LEU A 22 9.84 -7.08 -7.50
N VAL A 23 9.09 -6.31 -6.69
CA VAL A 23 8.67 -4.94 -7.01
C VAL A 23 9.88 -4.02 -7.18
N ILE A 24 10.87 -4.07 -6.28
CA ILE A 24 12.10 -3.26 -6.40
C ILE A 24 12.85 -3.61 -7.70
N VAL A 25 12.96 -4.90 -8.02
CA VAL A 25 13.60 -5.35 -9.28
C VAL A 25 12.84 -4.80 -10.49
N PHE A 26 11.51 -4.83 -10.48
CA PHE A 26 10.72 -4.28 -11.59
C PHE A 26 10.82 -2.75 -11.69
N GLU A 27 10.98 -2.02 -10.58
CA GLU A 27 11.25 -0.57 -10.58
C GLU A 27 12.57 -0.28 -11.28
N LEU A 28 13.63 -1.00 -10.91
CA LEU A 28 14.96 -0.84 -11.51
C LEU A 28 14.96 -1.14 -13.02
N LEU A 29 14.07 -2.03 -13.46
CA LEU A 29 13.90 -2.38 -14.87
C LEU A 29 12.92 -1.46 -15.62
N ASN A 30 12.36 -0.43 -14.98
CA ASN A 30 11.29 0.42 -15.53
C ASN A 30 10.13 -0.39 -16.14
N ASN A 31 9.78 -1.51 -15.51
CA ASN A 31 8.79 -2.43 -16.07
C ASN A 31 7.36 -1.92 -15.82
N PRO A 32 6.47 -1.92 -16.83
CA PRO A 32 5.07 -1.49 -16.67
C PRO A 32 4.26 -2.35 -15.68
N LEU A 33 4.70 -3.57 -15.35
CA LEU A 33 4.12 -4.39 -14.29
C LEU A 33 4.33 -3.80 -12.89
N ASN A 34 5.23 -2.83 -12.74
CA ASN A 34 5.42 -2.07 -11.51
C ASN A 34 4.62 -0.76 -11.51
N SER A 35 3.33 -0.87 -11.77
CA SER A 35 2.42 0.24 -11.53
C SER A 35 2.06 0.27 -10.05
N LEU A 36 2.38 1.38 -9.36
CA LEU A 36 2.00 1.60 -7.96
C LEU A 36 0.50 1.45 -7.73
N CYS A 37 -0.30 1.92 -8.69
CA CYS A 37 -1.74 1.82 -8.67
C CYS A 37 -2.33 1.89 -10.07
N SER A 38 -3.41 1.16 -10.29
CA SER A 38 -4.22 1.22 -11.50
C SER A 38 -5.46 2.06 -11.26
N GLN A 39 -5.86 2.87 -12.23
CA GLN A 39 -7.10 3.63 -12.17
C GLN A 39 -8.29 2.69 -12.40
N ILE A 40 -9.22 2.64 -11.43
CA ILE A 40 -10.41 1.77 -11.50
C ILE A 40 -11.69 2.55 -11.81
N ALA A 41 -11.71 3.86 -11.52
CA ALA A 41 -12.80 4.77 -11.86
C ALA A 41 -12.31 6.22 -11.95
N ASN A 42 -13.21 7.16 -12.25
CA ASN A 42 -12.90 8.59 -12.23
C ASN A 42 -12.37 8.99 -10.84
N CYS A 43 -11.12 9.48 -10.81
CA CYS A 43 -10.43 9.87 -9.58
C CYS A 43 -10.27 8.75 -8.53
N CYS A 44 -10.38 7.48 -8.93
CA CYS A 44 -10.26 6.34 -8.03
C CYS A 44 -9.18 5.37 -8.52
N TYR A 45 -8.24 5.05 -7.64
CA TYR A 45 -7.07 4.21 -7.92
C TYR A 45 -7.02 3.08 -6.89
N SER A 46 -6.66 1.89 -7.34
CA SER A 46 -6.38 0.73 -6.49
C SER A 46 -4.95 0.28 -6.76
N GLY A 47 -4.19 0.02 -5.70
CA GLY A 47 -2.76 -0.21 -5.82
C GLY A 47 -2.17 -0.99 -4.67
N CYS A 48 -0.85 -1.14 -4.74
CA CYS A 48 -0.08 -1.76 -3.68
C CYS A 48 0.14 -0.79 -2.52
N LEU A 49 0.72 -1.33 -1.45
CA LEU A 49 1.13 -0.55 -0.28
C LEU A 49 2.21 0.48 -0.69
N PRO A 50 1.98 1.78 -0.47
CA PRO A 50 2.93 2.81 -0.88
C PRO A 50 4.02 3.03 0.17
N ILE A 51 5.28 3.11 -0.27
CA ILE A 51 6.41 3.48 0.60
C ILE A 51 6.66 5.01 0.56
N PRO A 52 7.43 5.58 1.51
CA PRO A 52 7.69 7.02 1.54
C PRO A 52 8.17 7.62 0.21
N ALA A 53 8.98 6.88 -0.55
CA ALA A 53 9.51 7.32 -1.85
C ALA A 53 8.41 7.51 -2.91
N ASN A 54 7.28 6.81 -2.79
CA ASN A 54 6.20 6.90 -3.79
C ASN A 54 5.25 8.08 -3.53
N VAL A 55 5.26 8.65 -2.32
CA VAL A 55 4.25 9.63 -1.90
C VAL A 55 4.26 10.90 -2.76
N GLU A 56 5.44 11.32 -3.21
CA GLU A 56 5.57 12.45 -4.14
C GLU A 56 4.87 12.16 -5.48
N SER A 57 5.08 10.95 -6.03
CA SER A 57 4.43 10.53 -7.27
C SER A 57 2.89 10.51 -7.11
N LEU A 58 2.38 9.94 -6.00
CA LEU A 58 0.94 9.95 -5.69
C LEU A 58 0.39 11.39 -5.64
N ASN A 59 1.12 12.30 -5.00
CA ASN A 59 0.73 13.71 -4.95
C ASN A 59 0.74 14.38 -6.34
N ASN A 60 1.73 14.07 -7.18
CA ASN A 60 1.83 14.58 -8.56
C ASN A 60 0.71 14.03 -9.47
N MET A 61 0.21 12.84 -9.18
CA MET A 61 -1.01 12.28 -9.80
C MET A 61 -2.30 12.96 -9.31
N GLY A 62 -2.21 13.90 -8.37
CA GLY A 62 -3.37 14.60 -7.79
C GLY A 62 -4.07 13.83 -6.67
N ILE A 63 -3.50 12.73 -6.18
CA ILE A 63 -4.08 11.96 -5.07
C ILE A 63 -3.92 12.75 -3.78
N LYS A 64 -5.04 12.98 -3.08
CA LYS A 64 -5.09 13.68 -1.78
C LYS A 64 -5.65 12.83 -0.63
N TYR A 65 -6.24 11.69 -0.96
CA TYR A 65 -6.90 10.81 -0.01
C TYR A 65 -6.47 9.37 -0.25
N VAL A 66 -6.16 8.66 0.82
CA VAL A 66 -5.77 7.24 0.78
C VAL A 66 -6.65 6.47 1.75
N ILE A 67 -7.27 5.40 1.28
CA ILE A 67 -7.93 4.41 2.13
C ILE A 67 -6.95 3.26 2.32
N ASN A 68 -6.46 3.09 3.53
CA ASN A 68 -5.55 2.01 3.88
C ASN A 68 -6.35 0.88 4.56
N MET A 69 -6.57 -0.20 3.83
CA MET A 69 -7.25 -1.39 4.34
C MET A 69 -6.30 -2.36 5.06
N CYS A 70 -4.98 -2.20 4.94
CA CYS A 70 -4.01 -3.11 5.54
C CYS A 70 -3.98 -2.93 7.06
N ALA A 71 -4.16 -4.02 7.79
CA ALA A 71 -4.13 -3.99 9.25
C ALA A 71 -2.69 -4.09 9.81
N GLU A 72 -1.74 -4.61 9.02
CA GLU A 72 -0.34 -4.86 9.35
C GLU A 72 0.53 -3.64 9.06
N TYR A 73 0.10 -2.82 8.10
CA TYR A 73 0.84 -1.68 7.60
C TYR A 73 0.10 -0.37 7.84
N ASN A 74 0.70 0.56 8.60
CA ASN A 74 0.06 1.82 8.97
C ASN A 74 0.17 2.93 7.90
N GLY A 75 0.89 2.70 6.80
CA GLY A 75 1.16 3.74 5.81
C GLY A 75 2.31 4.68 6.19
N PRO A 76 2.90 5.42 5.23
CA PRO A 76 3.95 6.40 5.46
C PRO A 76 3.39 7.73 5.98
N ARG A 77 2.74 7.70 7.17
CA ARG A 77 1.94 8.81 7.74
C ARG A 77 2.68 10.14 7.82
N ILE A 78 3.96 10.12 8.17
CA ILE A 78 4.81 11.33 8.26
C ILE A 78 4.94 11.97 6.88
N THR A 79 5.24 11.17 5.87
CA THR A 79 5.38 11.64 4.49
C THR A 79 4.05 12.09 3.92
N TYR A 80 2.95 11.39 4.19
CA TYR A 80 1.61 11.86 3.82
C TYR A 80 1.30 13.25 4.37
N LYS A 81 1.63 13.51 5.64
CA LYS A 81 1.46 14.83 6.24
C LYS A 81 2.27 15.90 5.49
N LYS A 82 3.50 15.60 5.07
CA LYS A 82 4.36 16.52 4.28
C LYS A 82 3.73 16.91 2.94
N TYR A 83 3.09 15.97 2.25
CA TYR A 83 2.45 16.20 0.95
C TYR A 83 0.94 16.53 1.04
N ASN A 84 0.44 16.79 2.25
CA ASN A 84 -0.98 17.08 2.51
C ASN A 84 -1.94 15.99 1.99
N ILE A 85 -1.52 14.73 2.09
CA ILE A 85 -2.35 13.56 1.81
C ILE A 85 -3.01 13.10 3.12
N LYS A 86 -4.32 12.89 3.10
CA LYS A 86 -5.10 12.40 4.24
C LYS A 86 -5.32 10.90 4.11
N GLN A 87 -5.01 10.15 5.16
CA GLN A 87 -5.26 8.71 5.21
C GLN A 87 -6.46 8.41 6.12
N LEU A 88 -7.38 7.60 5.63
CA LEU A 88 -8.35 6.85 6.43
C LEU A 88 -7.85 5.40 6.54
N GLN A 89 -7.68 4.89 7.76
CA GLN A 89 -7.28 3.50 7.98
C GLN A 89 -8.49 2.68 8.40
N LEU A 90 -8.77 1.60 7.67
CA LEU A 90 -9.85 0.65 7.90
C LEU A 90 -9.23 -0.77 7.97
N PRO A 91 -8.57 -1.10 9.10
CA PRO A 91 -7.70 -2.27 9.18
C PRO A 91 -8.50 -3.56 8.98
N THR A 92 -8.20 -4.27 7.89
CA THR A 92 -8.73 -5.57 7.52
C THR A 92 -7.58 -6.57 7.48
N VAL A 93 -7.78 -7.76 8.07
CA VAL A 93 -6.77 -8.81 8.01
C VAL A 93 -6.82 -9.46 6.63
N ASP A 94 -5.66 -9.69 6.01
CA ASP A 94 -5.60 -10.37 4.72
C ASP A 94 -6.31 -11.73 4.78
N SER A 95 -6.96 -12.09 3.67
CA SER A 95 -7.85 -13.27 3.56
C SER A 95 -9.12 -13.22 4.40
N THR A 96 -9.50 -12.06 4.93
CA THR A 96 -10.83 -11.86 5.55
C THR A 96 -11.56 -10.69 4.89
N ALA A 97 -12.87 -10.84 4.70
CA ALA A 97 -13.69 -9.77 4.16
C ALA A 97 -14.00 -8.71 5.25
N PRO A 98 -14.05 -7.42 4.90
CA PRO A 98 -14.58 -6.39 5.80
C PRO A 98 -16.09 -6.59 6.03
N SER A 99 -16.61 -6.02 7.11
CA SER A 99 -18.03 -6.05 7.49
C SER A 99 -18.83 -4.89 6.90
#